data_AF-A0AAE6ENA7-F1
#
_entry.id   AF-A0AAE6ENA7-F1
#
_cell.length_a   1.000
_cell.length_b   1.000
_cell.length_c   1.000
_cell.angle_alpha   90.00
_cell.angle_beta   90.00
_cell.angle_gamma   90.00
#
_symmetry.space_group_name_H-M   'P 1'
#
loop_
_entity.id
_entity.type
_entity.pdbx_description
1 polymer ?
#
loop_
_entity_poly.entity_id
_entity_poly.type
_entity_poly.pdbx_seq_one_letter_code
_entity_poly.pdbx_strand_id
1 'polypeptide(L)'
;METSKISFDQLPHVVSDLSEKLDRVLDLLEKAGIAGLSKQSKSSCRLVYAKEACQIIGKSLSTLYRAVKVPNDPIPSYKRGKLLYFYEDEIYAWIEGGRKHSAAPSLAETAAAITAGMKRRPRGGYNF
;
A
#
# COMPACT_ATOMS: atom_id res chain seq x y z
N MET A 1 -28.90 -26.65 -21.84
CA MET A 1 -28.07 -25.61 -22.49
C MET A 1 -28.06 -25.94 -23.96
N GLU A 2 -28.92 -25.29 -24.74
CA GLU A 2 -29.04 -25.57 -26.18
C GLU A 2 -27.80 -25.08 -26.91
N THR A 3 -27.08 -26.00 -27.55
CA THR A 3 -25.98 -25.68 -28.46
C THR A 3 -26.55 -25.51 -29.86
N SER A 4 -27.02 -24.30 -30.15
CA SER A 4 -27.48 -23.92 -31.49
C SER A 4 -26.39 -24.25 -32.51
N LYS A 5 -26.68 -25.16 -33.45
CA LYS A 5 -25.78 -25.51 -34.56
C LYS A 5 -25.53 -24.25 -35.40
N ILE A 6 -24.41 -23.57 -35.15
CA ILE A 6 -24.00 -22.40 -35.92
C ILE A 6 -23.75 -22.83 -37.37
N SER A 7 -24.45 -22.21 -38.32
CA SER A 7 -24.21 -22.40 -39.75
C SER A 7 -23.18 -21.40 -40.25
N PHE A 8 -22.48 -21.73 -41.34
CA PHE A 8 -21.41 -20.89 -41.89
C PHE A 8 -21.91 -19.47 -42.26
N ASP A 9 -23.14 -19.36 -42.76
CA ASP A 9 -23.77 -18.07 -43.10
C ASP A 9 -24.06 -17.18 -41.87
N GLN A 10 -24.15 -17.77 -40.67
CA GLN A 10 -24.39 -17.03 -39.42
C GLN A 10 -23.09 -16.61 -38.74
N LEU A 11 -21.92 -17.06 -39.23
CA LEU A 11 -20.62 -16.72 -38.64
C LEU A 11 -20.35 -15.21 -38.62
N PRO A 12 -20.61 -14.42 -39.68
CA PRO A 12 -20.34 -12.98 -39.64
C PRO A 12 -21.14 -12.27 -38.54
N HIS A 13 -22.38 -12.72 -38.31
CA HIS A 13 -23.25 -12.14 -37.28
C HIS A 13 -22.77 -12.50 -35.87
N VAL A 14 -22.42 -13.77 -35.63
CA VAL A 14 -21.90 -14.23 -34.34
C VAL A 14 -20.57 -13.58 -34.00
N VAL A 15 -19.70 -13.38 -34.99
CA VAL A 15 -18.42 -12.67 -34.82
C VAL A 15 -18.65 -11.19 -34.50
N SER A 16 -19.61 -10.55 -35.16
CA SER A 16 -20.03 -9.17 -34.85
C SER A 16 -20.52 -9.06 -33.40
N ASP A 17 -21.42 -9.95 -32.97
CA ASP A 17 -21.94 -9.96 -31.60
C ASP A 17 -20.85 -10.21 -30.55
N LEU A 18 -19.86 -11.04 -30.88
CA LEU A 18 -18.70 -11.27 -30.03
C LEU A 18 -17.82 -10.02 -29.93
N SER A 19 -17.57 -9.32 -31.04
CA SER A 19 -16.81 -8.07 -31.01
C SER A 19 -17.49 -7.00 -30.14
N GLU A 20 -18.81 -6.85 -30.27
CA GLU A 20 -19.56 -5.89 -29.46
C GLU A 20 -19.53 -6.25 -27.96
N LYS A 21 -19.64 -7.55 -27.63
CA LYS A 21 -19.48 -8.01 -26.25
C LYS A 21 -18.08 -7.76 -25.70
N LEU A 22 -17.04 -7.95 -26.50
CA LEU A 22 -15.66 -7.64 -26.12
C LEU A 22 -15.47 -6.14 -25.87
N ASP A 23 -16.01 -5.28 -26.73
CA ASP A 23 -15.95 -3.82 -26.55
C ASP A 23 -16.65 -3.38 -25.26
N ARG A 24 -17.80 -3.98 -24.93
CA ARG A 24 -18.50 -3.72 -23.66
C ARG A 24 -17.68 -4.16 -22.44
N VAL A 25 -17.00 -5.32 -22.53
CA VAL A 25 -16.12 -5.79 -21.46
C VAL A 25 -14.92 -4.87 -21.30
N LEU A 26 -14.32 -4.41 -22.41
CA LEU A 26 -13.21 -3.45 -22.39
C LEU A 26 -13.63 -2.12 -21.74
N ASP A 27 -14.79 -1.57 -22.10
CA ASP A 27 -15.35 -0.35 -21.50
C ASP A 27 -15.65 -0.51 -20.00
N LEU A 28 -16.18 -1.67 -19.59
CA LEU A 28 -16.39 -1.98 -18.17
C LEU A 28 -15.07 -2.10 -17.40
N LEU A 29 -14.04 -2.72 -17.99
CA LEU A 29 -12.71 -2.84 -17.36
C LEU A 29 -11.99 -1.50 -17.27
N GLU A 30 -12.20 -0.60 -18.23
CA GLU A 30 -11.70 0.78 -18.20
C GLU A 30 -12.39 1.58 -17.08
N LYS A 31 -13.73 1.53 -17.01
CA LYS A 31 -14.53 2.17 -15.96
C LYS A 31 -14.25 1.64 -14.55
N ALA A 32 -13.99 0.33 -14.44
CA ALA A 32 -13.60 -0.30 -13.19
C ALA A 32 -12.16 0.03 -12.75
N GLY A 33 -11.40 0.80 -13.55
CA GLY A 33 -10.01 1.16 -13.25
C GLY A 33 -9.02 0.00 -13.37
N ILE A 34 -9.45 -1.17 -13.82
CA ILE A 34 -8.63 -2.39 -13.91
C ILE A 34 -7.64 -2.27 -15.09
N ALA A 35 -8.07 -1.67 -16.21
CA ALA A 35 -7.18 -1.36 -17.33
C ALA A 35 -6.12 -0.29 -16.98
N GLY A 36 -6.43 0.60 -16.02
CA GLY A 36 -5.55 1.67 -15.53
C GLY A 36 -4.40 1.19 -14.63
N LEU A 37 -4.58 0.04 -13.95
CA LEU A 37 -3.54 -0.52 -13.08
C LEU A 37 -2.31 -1.03 -13.87
N SER A 38 -2.49 -1.40 -15.15
CA SER A 38 -1.36 -1.86 -15.99
C SER A 38 -0.43 -0.74 -16.45
N LYS A 39 -0.91 0.52 -16.51
CA LYS A 39 -0.10 1.70 -16.90
C LYS A 39 0.57 2.40 -15.72
N GLN A 40 0.21 2.07 -14.47
CA GLN A 40 0.83 2.63 -13.27
C GLN A 40 2.06 1.85 -12.77
N SER A 41 2.47 0.76 -13.43
CA SER A 41 3.76 0.11 -13.18
C SER A 41 4.90 0.69 -14.04
N LYS A 42 4.81 1.98 -14.34
CA LYS A 42 6.01 2.80 -14.27
C LYS A 42 5.82 3.60 -13.00
N SER A 43 6.09 2.98 -11.85
CA SER A 43 6.56 3.80 -10.74
C SER A 43 7.69 4.62 -11.36
N SER A 44 7.46 5.93 -11.48
CA SER A 44 8.50 6.81 -11.95
C SER A 44 9.59 6.61 -10.90
N CYS A 45 10.61 5.83 -11.26
CA CYS A 45 11.73 5.50 -10.39
C CYS A 45 12.57 6.78 -10.28
N ARG A 46 11.94 7.81 -9.72
CA ARG A 46 12.42 9.16 -9.64
C ARG A 46 13.38 9.15 -8.48
N LEU A 47 14.64 9.24 -8.87
CA LEU A 47 15.74 9.40 -7.95
C LEU A 47 15.63 10.78 -7.31
N VAL A 48 15.57 10.83 -5.98
CA VAL A 48 15.56 12.07 -5.20
C VAL A 48 16.80 12.13 -4.31
N TYR A 49 17.27 13.36 -4.08
CA TYR A 49 18.41 13.63 -3.22
C TYR A 49 17.98 13.93 -1.78
N ALA A 50 18.93 13.94 -0.85
CA ALA A 50 18.66 14.13 0.57
C ALA A 50 17.75 15.34 0.91
N LYS A 51 17.91 16.47 0.20
CA LYS A 51 17.07 17.66 0.42
C LYS A 51 15.62 17.46 -0.01
N GLU A 52 15.40 16.80 -1.14
CA GLU A 52 14.06 16.46 -1.64
C GLU A 52 13.42 15.36 -0.79
N ALA A 53 14.19 14.33 -0.41
CA ALA A 53 13.74 13.31 0.54
C ALA A 53 13.30 13.92 1.87
N CYS A 54 14.00 14.95 2.38
CA CYS A 54 13.58 15.69 3.56
C CYS A 54 12.22 16.39 3.39
N GLN A 55 11.97 16.97 2.21
CA GLN A 55 10.69 17.62 1.90
C GLN A 55 9.54 16.61 1.86
N ILE A 56 9.77 15.44 1.26
CA ILE A 56 8.76 14.37 1.16
C ILE A 56 8.45 13.79 2.55
N ILE A 57 9.48 13.48 3.33
CA ILE A 57 9.35 12.85 4.66
C ILE A 57 8.91 13.87 5.73
N GLY A 58 9.09 15.17 5.47
CA GLY A 58 8.82 16.24 6.42
C GLY A 58 9.78 16.26 7.62
N LYS A 59 11.03 15.83 7.42
CA LYS A 59 12.06 15.77 8.47
C LYS A 59 13.26 16.65 8.11
N SER A 60 14.03 17.06 9.13
CA SER A 60 15.29 17.78 8.91
C SER A 60 16.37 16.85 8.34
N LEU A 61 17.38 17.44 7.69
CA LEU A 61 18.49 16.71 7.10
C LEU A 61 19.30 15.90 8.11
N SER A 62 19.48 16.43 9.33
CA SER A 62 20.17 15.70 10.40
C SER A 62 19.39 14.47 10.86
N THR A 63 18.05 14.60 10.99
CA THR A 63 17.18 13.48 11.32
C THR A 63 17.15 12.44 10.21
N LEU A 64 17.12 12.85 8.94
CA LEU A 64 17.22 11.95 7.79
C LEU A 64 18.47 11.07 7.88
N TYR A 65 19.65 11.67 8.09
CA TYR A 65 20.90 10.91 8.21
C TYR A 65 20.95 9.99 9.42
N ARG A 66 20.27 10.36 10.51
CA ARG A 66 20.13 9.47 11.67
C ARG A 66 19.19 8.30 11.37
N ALA A 67 18.08 8.57 10.69
CA ALA A 67 17.04 7.60 10.37
C ALA A 67 17.52 6.50 9.40
N VAL A 68 18.40 6.84 8.46
CA VAL A 68 19.06 5.86 7.57
C VAL A 68 19.88 4.82 8.35
N LYS A 69 20.33 5.13 9.57
CA LYS A 69 21.18 4.23 10.40
C LYS A 69 20.40 3.47 11.47
N VAL A 70 19.07 3.60 11.51
CA VAL A 70 18.25 2.97 12.56
C VAL A 70 18.12 1.46 12.29
N PRO A 71 18.36 0.59 13.27
CA PRO A 71 18.36 -0.87 13.05
C PRO A 71 16.97 -1.49 12.88
N ASN A 72 15.91 -0.88 13.43
CA ASN A 72 14.58 -1.49 13.46
C ASN A 72 13.70 -1.13 12.26
N ASP A 73 14.01 -0.03 11.56
CA ASP A 73 13.24 0.47 10.41
C ASP A 73 14.02 1.60 9.71
N PRO A 74 15.12 1.28 9.00
CA PRO A 74 15.91 2.29 8.31
C PRO A 74 15.17 2.80 7.07
N ILE A 75 15.28 4.10 6.81
CA ILE A 75 14.80 4.69 5.54
C ILE A 75 15.55 4.03 4.37
N PRO A 76 14.84 3.50 3.35
CA PRO A 76 15.45 2.94 2.16
C PRO A 76 16.37 3.97 1.49
N SER A 77 17.65 3.65 1.32
CA SER A 77 18.62 4.60 0.78
C SER A 77 19.76 3.90 0.04
N TYR A 78 20.28 4.57 -0.99
CA TYR A 78 21.31 4.06 -1.88
C TYR A 78 22.51 4.98 -1.87
N LYS A 79 23.70 4.44 -1.64
CA LYS A 79 24.93 5.22 -1.56
C LYS A 79 25.84 4.95 -2.75
N ARG A 80 26.23 6.01 -3.46
CA ARG A 80 27.30 5.97 -4.48
C ARG A 80 28.34 7.04 -4.14
N GLY A 81 29.53 6.61 -3.72
CA GLY A 81 30.58 7.52 -3.26
C GLY A 81 30.14 8.33 -2.03
N LYS A 82 30.22 9.66 -2.13
CA LYS A 82 29.80 10.60 -1.07
C LYS A 82 28.31 10.97 -1.14
N LEU A 83 27.60 10.56 -2.20
CA LEU A 83 26.21 10.93 -2.43
C LEU A 83 25.24 9.83 -1.95
N LEU A 84 24.12 10.29 -1.40
CA LEU A 84 23.01 9.46 -0.94
C LEU A 84 21.79 9.76 -1.82
N TYR A 85 21.20 8.70 -2.33
CA TYR A 85 20.08 8.70 -3.25
C TYR A 85 18.92 7.92 -2.64
N PHE A 86 17.72 8.29 -3.05
CA PHE A 86 16.50 7.63 -2.62
C PHE A 86 15.60 7.48 -3.84
N TYR A 87 14.80 6.43 -3.85
CA TYR A 87 13.70 6.35 -4.79
C TYR A 87 12.45 6.93 -4.14
N GLU A 88 11.74 7.76 -4.88
CA GLU A 88 10.55 8.45 -4.39
C GLU A 88 9.43 7.47 -4.01
N ASP A 89 9.23 6.40 -4.79
CA ASP A 89 8.26 5.34 -4.52
C ASP A 89 8.58 4.55 -3.25
N GLU A 90 9.84 4.20 -3.02
CA GLU A 90 10.27 3.54 -1.78
C GLU A 90 10.08 4.42 -0.54
N ILE A 91 10.31 5.74 -0.66
CA ILE A 91 10.03 6.66 0.43
C ILE A 91 8.54 6.65 0.78
N TYR A 92 7.65 6.70 -0.21
CA TYR A 92 6.21 6.66 0.05
C TYR A 92 5.78 5.32 0.66
N ALA A 93 6.25 4.20 0.10
CA ALA A 93 5.97 2.86 0.66
C ALA A 93 6.47 2.73 2.11
N TRP A 94 7.63 3.30 2.42
CA TRP A 94 8.16 3.34 3.78
C TRP A 94 7.28 4.17 4.73
N ILE A 95 6.81 5.34 4.29
CA ILE A 95 5.87 6.17 5.07
C ILE A 95 4.57 5.42 5.34
N GLU A 96 4.04 4.70 4.35
CA GLU A 96 2.83 3.88 4.48
C GLU A 96 3.02 2.73 5.47
N GLY A 97 4.17 2.03 5.39
CA GLY A 97 4.53 0.93 6.30
C GLY A 97 4.76 1.38 7.75
N GLY A 98 5.22 2.61 7.96
CA GLY A 98 5.44 3.21 9.29
C GLY A 98 4.15 3.54 10.06
N ARG A 99 2.97 3.40 9.43
CA ARG A 99 1.68 3.78 10.02
C ARG A 99 1.16 2.73 11.01
N LYS A 100 1.59 2.83 12.27
CA LYS A 100 1.22 1.90 13.36
C LYS A 100 -0.27 1.88 13.79
N HIS A 101 -1.10 2.82 13.32
CA HIS A 101 -2.48 3.01 13.83
C HIS A 101 -3.54 3.31 12.76
N SER A 102 -3.46 2.71 11.56
CA SER A 102 -4.52 2.90 10.56
C SER A 102 -5.67 1.90 10.67
N ALA A 103 -5.47 0.75 11.30
CA ALA A 103 -6.56 -0.18 11.57
C ALA A 103 -7.16 0.18 12.93
N ALA A 104 -8.49 0.34 12.99
CA ALA A 104 -9.18 0.41 14.26
C ALA A 104 -8.69 -0.75 15.14
N PRO A 105 -8.29 -0.49 16.40
CA PRO A 105 -7.79 -1.54 17.28
C PRO A 105 -8.83 -2.66 17.35
N SER A 106 -8.38 -3.90 17.24
CA SER A 106 -9.28 -5.03 17.29
C SER A 106 -10.02 -5.04 18.64
N LEU A 107 -11.26 -5.54 18.67
CA LEU A 107 -12.05 -5.63 19.91
C LEU A 107 -11.25 -6.28 21.05
N ALA A 108 -10.43 -7.29 20.72
CA ALA A 108 -9.56 -7.98 21.67
C ALA A 108 -8.47 -7.08 22.26
N GLU A 109 -7.80 -6.25 21.45
CA GLU A 109 -6.78 -5.29 21.93
C GLU A 109 -7.40 -4.21 22.82
N THR A 110 -8.59 -3.72 22.47
CA THR A 110 -9.29 -2.74 23.31
C THR A 110 -9.67 -3.32 24.68
N ALA A 111 -10.17 -4.57 24.71
CA ALA A 111 -10.51 -5.26 25.96
C ALA A 111 -9.28 -5.52 26.84
N ALA A 112 -8.15 -5.89 26.24
CA ALA A 112 -6.88 -6.11 26.94
C ALA A 112 -6.35 -4.80 27.57
N ALA A 113 -6.41 -3.69 26.85
CA ALA A 113 -6.01 -2.38 27.36
C ALA A 113 -6.85 -1.91 28.56
N ILE A 114 -8.18 -2.12 28.49
CA ILE A 114 -9.11 -1.80 29.60
C ILE A 114 -8.76 -2.63 30.85
N THR A 115 -8.45 -3.92 30.66
CA THR A 115 -8.14 -4.82 31.77
C THR A 115 -6.76 -4.56 32.38
N ALA A 116 -5.77 -4.21 31.57
CA ALA A 116 -4.40 -3.92 32.03
C ALA A 116 -4.31 -2.67 32.93
N GLY A 117 -5.19 -1.68 32.74
CA GLY A 117 -5.28 -0.49 33.59
C GLY A 117 -5.89 -0.75 34.98
N MET A 118 -6.51 -1.91 35.19
CA MET A 118 -7.23 -2.24 36.42
C MET A 118 -6.26 -2.70 37.52
N LYS A 119 -5.59 -1.75 38.20
CA LYS A 119 -4.71 -2.06 39.34
C LYS A 119 -5.53 -2.73 40.47
N ARG A 120 -5.04 -3.87 40.97
CA ARG A 120 -5.63 -4.55 42.14
C ARG A 120 -5.47 -3.69 43.40
N ARG A 121 -6.53 -3.56 44.18
CA ARG A 121 -6.46 -2.92 45.51
C ARG A 121 -5.59 -3.77 46.45
N PRO A 122 -4.69 -3.17 47.24
CA PRO A 122 -3.94 -3.91 48.25
C PRO A 122 -4.92 -4.50 49.27
N ARG A 123 -4.80 -5.80 49.57
CA ARG A 123 -5.56 -6.41 50.65
C ARG A 123 -4.91 -5.98 51.97
N GLY A 124 -5.59 -5.11 52.71
CA GLY A 124 -5.19 -4.73 54.06
C GLY A 124 -5.24 -5.94 54.97
N GLY A 125 -4.07 -6.48 55.33
CA GLY A 125 -3.91 -7.46 56.39
C GLY A 125 -3.55 -6.75 57.67
N TYR A 126 -4.53 -6.48 58.53
CA TYR A 126 -4.27 -6.27 59.95
C TYR A 126 -4.14 -7.66 60.58
N ASN A 127 -2.92 -8.00 61.01
CA ASN A 127 -2.69 -9.15 61.88
C ASN A 127 -2.84 -8.65 63.32
N PHE A 128 -3.77 -9.26 64.06
CA PHE A 128 -3.87 -9.16 65.52
C PHE A 128 -2.85 -10.10 66.18
#